data_AF-A0A5E4FZI0-F1
#
_entry.id   AF-A0A5E4FZI0-F1
#
_cell.length_a   1.000
_cell.length_b   1.000
_cell.length_c   1.000
_cell.angle_alpha   90.00
_cell.angle_beta   90.00
_cell.angle_gamma   90.00
#
_symmetry.space_group_name_H-M   'P 1'
#
loop_
_entity.id
_entity.type
_entity.pdbx_description
1 polymer ?
#
loop_
_entity_poly.entity_id
_entity_poly.type
_entity_poly.pdbx_seq_one_letter_code
_entity_poly.pdbx_strand_id
1 'polypeptide(L)'
;MPKSVENQDEPNTQSFKICTRLYLWPHLATPINPFSDFVLVPMKRSVRPLFSLLILIVFAATLSCRTAVRHSLSSIELEKKVLIQPPKPVFNATLLKYAAVDASEAQAKQEIEQLLEGNFASLGRYRTFASWRRFNHHDIRARTSVGLPVMLRSPQFYRYWLDFRRVLSDWSRNKRFHPDVMLDLVRLVRYPIDRHNGLVDSEQRRYSSCAVVGNSGILLKSNHGALIDSHEVVIRLNNARIQGFEGKVGSKTNISFVNSNILHLCARRDGCFCHPYGLNVPMIMYICQPLHFFDYTVCNISHKVPLLVTDPRFDVLCARIVKYYSLKRFVEETGKSFDQWGAVHDGAMFHYSSGMQAIMLALGICDKVSVFGFGKSDSAKHHYHTNQKAELRLHDYQAEYDFYRDLVERPQVIPFISDKFKIPPVVLYQ
;
A
#
# COMPACT_ATOMS: atom_id res chain seq x y z
N MET A 1 -54.99 -55.91 22.57
CA MET A 1 -53.87 -56.83 22.79
C MET A 1 -52.89 -56.70 21.64
N PRO A 2 -51.59 -56.64 21.96
CA PRO A 2 -50.83 -55.40 21.81
C PRO A 2 -49.36 -55.73 21.41
N LYS A 3 -48.37 -54.83 21.45
CA LYS A 3 -47.67 -54.26 22.62
C LYS A 3 -46.96 -52.97 22.14
N SER A 4 -47.17 -51.74 22.65
CA SER A 4 -46.92 -51.17 24.00
C SER A 4 -45.49 -51.45 24.48
N VAL A 5 -44.63 -50.49 24.83
CA VAL A 5 -44.65 -49.50 25.94
C VAL A 5 -43.43 -48.56 25.67
N GLU A 6 -43.47 -47.23 25.60
CA GLU A 6 -43.77 -46.12 26.55
C GLU A 6 -42.83 -45.99 27.78
N ASN A 7 -42.54 -44.72 28.12
CA ASN A 7 -41.96 -44.16 29.35
C ASN A 7 -40.43 -44.23 29.58
N GLN A 8 -39.74 -43.08 29.54
CA GLN A 8 -39.67 -41.93 30.50
C GLN A 8 -38.52 -42.17 31.50
N ASP A 9 -37.52 -41.29 31.50
CA ASP A 9 -37.32 -40.35 32.61
C ASP A 9 -36.14 -39.41 32.35
N GLU A 10 -36.35 -38.19 32.82
CA GLU A 10 -35.56 -36.97 32.62
C GLU A 10 -34.49 -36.83 33.75
N PRO A 11 -33.95 -35.64 34.03
CA PRO A 11 -32.56 -35.24 33.77
C PRO A 11 -31.64 -35.36 35.01
N ASN A 12 -30.33 -35.52 34.79
CA ASN A 12 -29.37 -35.34 35.88
C ASN A 12 -28.54 -34.06 35.72
N THR A 13 -28.79 -33.18 36.66
CA THR A 13 -28.23 -31.85 36.85
C THR A 13 -26.83 -31.96 37.44
N GLN A 14 -25.82 -31.30 36.85
CA GLN A 14 -24.61 -30.93 37.60
C GLN A 14 -24.10 -29.54 37.20
N SER A 15 -24.78 -28.55 37.78
CA SER A 15 -24.23 -27.34 38.40
C SER A 15 -22.69 -27.34 38.57
N PHE A 16 -21.99 -26.55 37.76
CA PHE A 16 -20.70 -25.96 38.16
C PHE A 16 -20.97 -24.71 38.98
N LYS A 17 -21.13 -24.91 40.29
CA LYS A 17 -21.21 -23.85 41.29
C LYS A 17 -19.81 -23.31 41.57
N ILE A 18 -19.70 -22.00 41.40
CA ILE A 18 -18.78 -21.12 42.11
C ILE A 18 -18.87 -21.44 43.61
N CYS A 19 -17.76 -21.78 44.25
CA CYS A 19 -17.67 -21.85 45.70
C CYS A 19 -16.39 -21.15 46.19
N THR A 20 -16.59 -19.89 46.56
CA THR A 20 -15.79 -19.11 47.49
C THR A 20 -15.64 -19.88 48.80
N ARG A 21 -14.40 -20.11 49.24
CA ARG A 21 -14.07 -20.28 50.66
C ARG A 21 -12.88 -19.41 51.02
N LEU A 22 -13.21 -18.24 51.57
CA LEU A 22 -12.41 -17.56 52.56
C LEU A 22 -12.33 -18.45 53.81
N TYR A 23 -11.12 -18.78 54.27
CA TYR A 23 -10.86 -18.90 55.70
C TYR A 23 -9.49 -18.27 55.99
N LEU A 24 -9.54 -17.31 56.92
CA LEU A 24 -8.46 -16.50 57.45
C LEU A 24 -7.36 -17.35 58.13
N TRP A 25 -6.16 -16.77 58.13
CA TRP A 25 -5.01 -17.09 59.00
C TRP A 25 -5.37 -17.32 60.48
N PRO A 26 -4.47 -18.02 61.20
CA PRO A 26 -3.64 -17.26 62.14
C PRO A 26 -2.15 -17.65 62.10
N HIS A 27 -1.29 -16.63 62.30
CA HIS A 27 -0.10 -16.56 63.18
C HIS A 27 0.95 -17.70 63.16
N LEU A 28 2.24 -17.51 63.42
CA LEU A 28 3.19 -16.42 63.64
C LEU A 28 4.56 -17.12 63.61
N ALA A 29 5.61 -16.36 63.29
CA ALA A 29 7.00 -16.74 63.23
C ALA A 29 7.53 -17.64 64.36
N THR A 30 8.53 -18.49 64.05
CA THR A 30 9.89 -18.44 64.66
C THR A 30 10.86 -19.42 63.94
N PRO A 31 12.19 -19.17 64.00
CA PRO A 31 13.16 -19.56 62.98
C PRO A 31 13.87 -20.87 63.27
N ILE A 32 14.21 -21.65 62.25
CA ILE A 32 15.16 -22.77 62.37
C ILE A 32 16.47 -22.36 61.69
N ASN A 33 17.46 -22.14 62.54
CA ASN A 33 18.89 -21.99 62.25
C ASN A 33 19.43 -23.25 61.55
N PRO A 34 20.07 -23.16 60.36
CA PRO A 34 20.98 -24.19 59.89
C PRO A 34 22.43 -23.71 60.13
N PHE A 35 22.79 -23.47 61.38
CA PHE A 35 24.18 -23.21 61.80
C PHE A 35 24.53 -24.03 63.04
N SER A 36 24.48 -25.35 62.85
CA SER A 36 25.13 -26.40 63.65
C SER A 36 24.85 -27.67 62.84
N ASP A 37 25.61 -27.99 61.81
CA ASP A 37 26.93 -28.59 61.96
C ASP A 37 27.79 -28.32 60.72
N PHE A 38 28.74 -27.40 60.82
CA PHE A 38 29.94 -27.46 59.98
C PHE A 38 31.11 -27.76 60.90
N VAL A 39 31.48 -29.03 60.97
CA VAL A 39 32.79 -29.45 61.42
C VAL A 39 33.80 -28.73 60.54
N LEU A 40 34.45 -27.69 61.09
CA LEU A 40 35.58 -27.00 60.48
C LEU A 40 36.73 -28.00 60.36
N VAL A 41 36.80 -28.70 59.22
CA VAL A 41 37.99 -29.46 58.84
C VAL A 41 39.13 -28.44 58.70
N PRO A 42 40.23 -28.56 59.45
CA PRO A 42 41.32 -27.60 59.36
C PRO A 42 41.93 -27.70 57.96
N MET A 43 41.83 -26.62 57.18
CA MET A 43 42.52 -26.50 55.90
C MET A 43 44.02 -26.72 56.12
N LYS A 44 44.60 -27.65 55.36
CA LYS A 44 46.05 -27.89 55.34
C LYS A 44 46.77 -26.57 55.05
N ARG A 45 47.85 -26.29 55.80
CA ARG A 45 48.65 -25.03 55.73
C ARG A 45 49.08 -24.64 54.30
N SER A 46 49.12 -25.58 53.35
CA SER A 46 49.48 -25.35 51.95
C SER A 46 48.38 -24.72 51.07
N VAL A 47 47.11 -24.68 51.51
CA VAL A 47 45.98 -24.21 50.66
C VAL A 47 45.50 -22.80 51.02
N ARG A 48 45.94 -22.26 52.17
CA ARG A 48 45.63 -20.88 52.60
C ARG A 48 46.01 -19.79 51.59
N PRO A 49 47.21 -19.78 50.96
CA PRO A 49 47.55 -18.71 50.03
C PRO A 49 46.68 -18.74 48.76
N LEU A 50 46.26 -19.93 48.31
CA LEU A 50 45.39 -20.09 47.14
C LEU A 50 43.97 -19.60 47.42
N PHE A 51 43.45 -19.84 48.62
CA PHE A 51 42.12 -19.39 49.01
C PHE A 51 42.08 -17.86 49.22
N SER A 52 43.13 -17.29 49.80
CA SER A 52 43.29 -15.84 49.89
C SER A 52 43.40 -15.17 48.51
N LEU A 53 44.10 -15.80 47.56
CA LEU A 53 44.17 -15.33 46.18
C LEU A 53 42.80 -15.38 45.50
N LEU A 54 42.04 -16.46 45.71
CA LEU A 54 40.69 -16.61 45.16
C LEU A 54 39.75 -15.52 45.68
N ILE A 55 39.78 -15.22 46.98
CA ILE A 55 38.98 -14.14 47.58
C ILE A 55 39.38 -12.78 47.00
N LEU A 56 40.67 -12.55 46.79
CA LEU A 56 41.17 -11.30 46.24
C LEU A 56 40.78 -11.12 44.76
N ILE A 57 40.76 -12.20 43.98
CA ILE A 57 40.24 -12.22 42.60
C ILE A 57 38.74 -11.94 42.58
N VAL A 58 37.95 -12.57 43.46
CA VAL A 58 36.50 -12.31 43.56
C VAL A 58 36.23 -10.87 43.99
N PHE A 59 37.03 -10.32 44.92
CA PHE A 59 36.90 -8.94 45.35
C PHE A 59 37.27 -7.96 44.22
N ALA A 60 38.34 -8.22 43.46
CA ALA A 60 38.73 -7.41 42.31
C ALA A 60 37.71 -7.48 41.16
N ALA A 61 37.10 -8.65 40.92
CA ALA A 61 36.06 -8.85 39.92
C ALA A 61 34.76 -8.12 40.31
N THR A 62 34.36 -8.18 41.58
CA THR A 62 33.17 -7.48 42.08
C THR A 62 33.36 -5.96 42.10
N LEU A 63 34.56 -5.47 42.42
CA LEU A 63 34.89 -4.04 42.36
C LEU A 63 34.88 -3.53 40.90
N SER A 64 35.49 -4.28 39.98
CA SER A 64 35.49 -3.98 38.54
C SER A 64 34.09 -4.01 37.93
N CYS A 65 33.24 -4.94 38.36
CA CYS A 65 31.85 -5.00 37.92
C CYS A 65 31.05 -3.81 38.48
N ARG A 66 31.28 -3.42 39.74
CA ARG A 66 30.64 -2.22 40.33
C ARG A 66 31.07 -0.92 39.66
N THR A 67 32.33 -0.76 39.27
CA THR A 67 32.80 0.42 38.54
C THR A 67 32.28 0.44 37.10
N ALA A 68 32.21 -0.71 36.42
CA ALA A 68 31.60 -0.82 35.10
C ALA A 68 30.09 -0.51 35.12
N VAL A 69 29.36 -1.00 36.13
CA VAL A 69 27.93 -0.69 36.32
C VAL A 69 27.72 0.77 36.71
N ARG A 70 28.57 1.37 37.55
CA ARG A 70 28.52 2.82 37.86
C ARG A 70 28.84 3.69 36.65
N HIS A 71 29.85 3.33 35.85
CA HIS A 71 30.14 4.05 34.60
C HIS A 71 29.00 3.89 33.60
N SER A 72 28.38 2.71 33.51
CA SER A 72 27.20 2.47 32.67
C SER A 72 25.99 3.31 33.11
N LEU A 73 25.75 3.43 34.42
CA LEU A 73 24.69 4.28 34.97
C LEU A 73 24.99 5.79 34.82
N SER A 74 26.23 6.24 34.96
CA SER A 74 26.62 7.64 34.70
C SER A 74 26.55 7.99 33.21
N SER A 75 26.72 7.03 32.29
CA SER A 75 26.43 7.23 30.86
C SER A 75 24.93 7.21 30.52
N ILE A 76 24.06 6.75 31.43
CA ILE A 76 22.60 6.77 31.24
C ILE A 76 21.99 8.10 31.71
N GLU A 77 22.73 8.94 32.45
CA GLU A 77 22.22 10.21 33.00
C GLU A 77 22.58 11.46 32.17
N LEU A 78 23.14 11.29 30.95
CA LEU A 78 23.35 12.37 29.99
C LEU A 78 22.93 11.99 28.56
N GLU A 79 21.72 11.46 28.41
CA GLU A 79 20.99 11.63 27.15
C GLU A 79 19.47 11.74 27.41
N LYS A 80 19.08 12.59 28.35
CA LYS A 80 17.83 13.35 28.15
C LYS A 80 18.07 14.33 27.01
N LYS A 81 18.18 13.81 25.78
CA LYS A 81 17.73 14.56 24.61
C LYS A 81 16.30 14.90 24.94
N VAL A 82 16.07 16.15 25.36
CA VAL A 82 14.80 16.82 25.10
C VAL A 82 14.52 16.48 23.65
N LEU A 83 13.52 15.62 23.42
CA LEU A 83 13.08 15.27 22.09
C LEU A 83 12.40 16.53 21.59
N ILE A 84 13.21 17.50 21.17
CA ILE A 84 12.76 18.65 20.40
C ILE A 84 12.15 17.99 19.18
N GLN A 85 10.83 17.83 19.21
CA GLN A 85 10.11 17.44 18.01
C GLN A 85 10.55 18.45 16.96
N PRO A 86 11.06 17.99 15.80
CA PRO A 86 11.42 18.92 14.74
C PRO A 86 10.21 19.82 14.52
N PRO A 87 10.42 21.15 14.40
CA PRO A 87 9.32 22.09 14.29
C PRO A 87 8.38 21.61 13.19
N LYS A 88 7.08 21.59 13.48
CA LYS A 88 6.08 21.17 12.49
C LYS A 88 6.32 21.97 11.20
N PRO A 89 6.43 21.32 10.04
CA PRO A 89 6.71 22.02 8.81
C PRO A 89 5.57 23.01 8.53
N VAL A 90 5.95 24.28 8.33
CA VAL A 90 5.01 25.32 7.98
C VAL A 90 4.85 25.32 6.47
N PHE A 91 3.70 24.86 6.01
CA PHE A 91 3.38 24.83 4.58
C PHE A 91 2.90 26.18 4.09
N ASN A 92 3.28 26.54 2.86
CA ASN A 92 2.73 27.70 2.17
C ASN A 92 1.24 27.46 1.89
N ALA A 93 0.37 28.17 2.61
CA ALA A 93 -1.09 28.01 2.53
C ALA A 93 -1.64 28.27 1.12
N THR A 94 -1.06 29.24 0.40
CA THR A 94 -1.44 29.54 -0.99
C THR A 94 -1.12 28.36 -1.89
N LEU A 95 0.11 27.82 -1.80
CA LEU A 95 0.52 26.66 -2.57
C LEU A 95 -0.38 25.44 -2.30
N LEU A 96 -0.71 25.16 -1.03
CA LEU A 96 -1.65 24.09 -0.67
C LEU A 96 -3.02 24.29 -1.31
N LYS A 97 -3.54 25.53 -1.30
CA LYS A 97 -4.83 25.86 -1.91
C LYS A 97 -4.82 25.58 -3.41
N TYR A 98 -3.79 26.00 -4.15
CA TYR A 98 -3.69 25.74 -5.59
C TYR A 98 -3.48 24.26 -5.91
N ALA A 99 -2.71 23.54 -5.10
CA ALA A 99 -2.52 22.10 -5.22
C ALA A 99 -3.81 21.30 -4.96
N ALA A 100 -4.72 21.84 -4.14
CA ALA A 100 -6.00 21.20 -3.81
C ALA A 100 -7.06 21.28 -4.91
N VAL A 101 -6.92 22.21 -5.88
CA VAL A 101 -7.86 22.43 -6.99
C VAL A 101 -7.64 21.37 -8.09
N ASP A 102 -8.69 20.66 -8.49
CA ASP A 102 -8.67 19.78 -9.66
C ASP A 102 -9.18 20.55 -10.88
N ALA A 103 -8.30 20.85 -11.84
CA ALA A 103 -8.65 21.61 -13.04
C ALA A 103 -9.55 20.80 -14.01
N SER A 104 -9.58 19.47 -13.86
CA SER A 104 -10.40 18.58 -14.69
C SER A 104 -11.81 18.34 -14.13
N GLU A 105 -12.11 18.82 -12.91
CA GLU A 105 -13.29 18.40 -12.14
C GLU A 105 -14.62 18.66 -12.88
N ALA A 106 -14.79 19.85 -13.46
CA ALA A 106 -16.03 20.20 -14.16
C ALA A 106 -16.23 19.34 -15.41
N GLN A 107 -15.18 19.15 -16.20
CA GLN A 107 -15.21 18.31 -17.40
C GLN A 107 -15.47 16.85 -17.04
N ALA A 108 -14.80 16.34 -16.00
CA ALA A 108 -14.98 14.96 -15.53
C ALA A 108 -16.42 14.72 -15.03
N LYS A 109 -17.04 15.67 -14.31
CA LYS A 109 -18.44 15.55 -13.87
C LYS A 109 -19.38 15.46 -15.06
N GLN A 110 -19.23 16.36 -16.03
CA GLN A 110 -20.05 16.36 -17.24
C GLN A 110 -19.90 15.04 -18.03
N GLU A 111 -18.67 14.53 -18.16
CA GLU A 111 -18.40 13.25 -18.81
C GLU A 111 -19.08 12.09 -18.08
N ILE A 112 -18.98 12.05 -16.74
CA ILE A 112 -19.59 11.01 -15.91
C ILE A 112 -21.12 11.03 -16.05
N GLU A 113 -21.74 12.21 -16.05
CA GLU A 113 -23.19 12.35 -16.25
C GLU A 113 -23.63 11.78 -17.61
N GLN A 114 -22.96 12.17 -18.69
CA GLN A 114 -23.23 11.63 -20.03
C GLN A 114 -23.04 10.11 -20.10
N LEU A 115 -22.00 9.60 -19.44
CA LEU A 115 -21.74 8.17 -19.36
C LEU A 115 -22.81 7.43 -18.57
N LEU A 116 -23.37 8.01 -17.51
CA LEU A 116 -24.44 7.40 -16.69
C LEU A 116 -25.81 7.41 -17.40
N GLU A 117 -26.02 8.36 -18.31
CA GLU A 117 -27.19 8.42 -19.20
C GLU A 117 -27.10 7.43 -20.38
N GLY A 118 -25.91 6.84 -20.59
CA GLY A 118 -25.66 5.89 -21.67
C GLY A 118 -25.40 6.55 -23.02
N ASN A 119 -25.02 7.83 -23.02
CA ASN A 119 -24.66 8.59 -24.21
C ASN A 119 -23.18 8.38 -24.59
N PHE A 120 -22.84 7.16 -24.98
CA PHE A 120 -21.46 6.80 -25.35
C PHE A 120 -21.02 7.37 -26.70
N ALA A 121 -21.97 7.65 -27.60
CA ALA A 121 -21.71 8.03 -28.98
C ALA A 121 -21.36 9.51 -29.17
N SER A 122 -21.87 10.39 -28.29
CA SER A 122 -21.57 11.83 -28.30
C SER A 122 -20.12 12.16 -27.94
N LEU A 123 -19.44 11.25 -27.25
CA LEU A 123 -18.14 11.53 -26.65
C LEU A 123 -16.96 11.51 -27.63
N GLY A 124 -17.16 11.15 -28.91
CA GLY A 124 -16.22 11.32 -30.05
C GLY A 124 -14.87 10.56 -29.96
N ARG A 125 -14.17 10.70 -28.84
CA ARG A 125 -12.91 10.11 -28.40
C ARG A 125 -13.02 8.61 -28.09
N TYR A 126 -14.22 8.10 -27.80
CA TYR A 126 -14.48 6.71 -27.39
C TYR A 126 -15.11 5.83 -28.46
N ARG A 127 -15.09 6.26 -29.73
CA ARG A 127 -15.65 5.51 -30.86
C ARG A 127 -15.10 4.08 -30.97
N THR A 128 -13.94 3.77 -30.40
CA THR A 128 -13.23 2.46 -30.48
C THR A 128 -13.44 1.53 -29.28
N PHE A 129 -14.46 1.75 -28.44
CA PHE A 129 -14.63 0.94 -27.24
C PHE A 129 -15.17 -0.48 -27.55
N ALA A 130 -14.29 -1.48 -27.41
CA ALA A 130 -14.58 -2.86 -27.83
C ALA A 130 -15.59 -3.58 -26.93
N SER A 131 -15.54 -3.37 -25.61
CA SER A 131 -16.43 -4.09 -24.67
C SER A 131 -17.89 -3.66 -24.83
N TRP A 132 -18.17 -2.36 -25.01
CA TRP A 132 -19.51 -1.86 -25.39
C TRP A 132 -19.92 -2.37 -26.77
N ARG A 133 -19.04 -2.32 -27.77
CA ARG A 133 -19.32 -2.86 -29.11
C ARG A 133 -19.60 -4.37 -29.11
N ARG A 134 -18.96 -5.15 -28.23
CA ARG A 134 -19.19 -6.61 -28.08
C ARG A 134 -20.65 -6.91 -27.75
N PHE A 135 -21.33 -6.03 -27.01
CA PHE A 135 -22.70 -6.25 -26.55
C PHE A 135 -23.75 -5.46 -27.32
N ASN A 136 -23.34 -4.62 -28.27
CA ASN A 136 -24.22 -3.84 -29.14
C ASN A 136 -24.11 -4.35 -30.57
N HIS A 137 -25.23 -4.85 -31.10
CA HIS A 137 -25.35 -5.17 -32.51
C HIS A 137 -26.21 -4.11 -33.17
N HIS A 138 -25.72 -3.53 -34.26
CA HIS A 138 -26.56 -2.67 -35.10
C HIS A 138 -27.41 -3.58 -35.98
N ASP A 139 -28.72 -3.54 -35.81
CA ASP A 139 -29.62 -4.17 -36.76
C ASP A 139 -29.84 -3.20 -37.91
N ILE A 140 -29.28 -3.55 -39.07
CA ILE A 140 -29.36 -2.74 -40.29
C ILE A 140 -30.78 -2.81 -40.89
N ARG A 141 -31.55 -3.86 -40.55
CA ARG A 141 -32.92 -4.08 -41.05
C ARG A 141 -33.96 -3.36 -40.20
N ALA A 142 -33.75 -3.26 -38.88
CA ALA A 142 -34.58 -2.46 -38.00
C ALA A 142 -34.16 -0.97 -38.07
N ARG A 143 -35.08 -0.09 -38.45
CA ARG A 143 -34.85 1.36 -38.51
C ARG A 143 -35.82 2.11 -37.60
N THR A 144 -35.37 3.21 -37.01
CA THR A 144 -36.28 4.17 -36.36
C THR A 144 -37.16 4.85 -37.41
N SER A 145 -38.21 5.54 -36.99
CA SER A 145 -39.07 6.36 -37.87
C SER A 145 -38.31 7.41 -38.69
N VAL A 146 -37.07 7.73 -38.29
CA VAL A 146 -36.17 8.69 -38.94
C VAL A 146 -35.12 7.97 -39.83
N GLY A 147 -35.25 6.66 -40.05
CA GLY A 147 -34.42 5.89 -40.98
C GLY A 147 -33.05 5.46 -40.45
N LEU A 148 -32.77 5.64 -39.15
CA LEU A 148 -31.50 5.27 -38.53
C LEU A 148 -31.52 3.79 -38.08
N PRO A 149 -30.42 3.03 -38.28
CA PRO A 149 -30.30 1.66 -37.77
C PRO A 149 -30.53 1.59 -36.26
N VAL A 150 -31.28 0.59 -35.81
CA VAL A 150 -31.58 0.38 -34.39
C VAL A 150 -30.42 -0.36 -33.72
N MET A 151 -29.98 0.14 -32.57
CA MET A 151 -28.97 -0.52 -31.75
C MET A 151 -29.66 -1.54 -30.83
N LEU A 152 -29.43 -2.84 -31.08
CA LEU A 152 -29.91 -3.92 -30.24
C LEU A 152 -28.87 -4.28 -29.18
N ARG A 153 -29.27 -4.22 -27.91
CA ARG A 153 -28.45 -4.56 -26.75
C ARG A 153 -28.74 -5.99 -26.32
N SER A 154 -27.69 -6.79 -26.13
CA SER A 154 -27.85 -8.16 -25.60
C SER A 154 -28.42 -8.14 -24.16
N PRO A 155 -29.12 -9.19 -23.68
CA PRO A 155 -29.54 -9.28 -22.28
C PRO A 155 -28.38 -9.20 -21.28
N GLN A 156 -27.19 -9.71 -21.66
CA GLN A 156 -25.98 -9.61 -20.84
C GLN A 156 -25.52 -8.16 -20.67
N PHE A 157 -25.73 -7.29 -21.67
CA PHE A 157 -25.42 -5.87 -21.59
C PHE A 157 -26.08 -5.21 -20.39
N TYR A 158 -27.36 -5.50 -20.13
CA TYR A 158 -28.11 -4.86 -19.05
C TYR A 158 -27.49 -5.12 -17.68
N ARG A 159 -26.95 -6.33 -17.45
CA ARG A 159 -26.26 -6.67 -16.19
C ARG A 159 -24.98 -5.84 -16.03
N TYR A 160 -24.10 -5.88 -17.03
CA TYR A 160 -22.85 -5.09 -17.02
C TYR A 160 -23.10 -3.58 -16.92
N TRP A 161 -24.15 -3.10 -17.55
CA TRP A 161 -24.56 -1.70 -17.52
C TRP A 161 -25.03 -1.27 -16.13
N LEU A 162 -25.84 -2.07 -15.45
CA LEU A 162 -26.25 -1.78 -14.07
C LEU A 162 -25.05 -1.77 -13.12
N ASP A 163 -24.15 -2.74 -13.25
CA ASP A 163 -22.92 -2.80 -12.46
C ASP A 163 -22.02 -1.60 -12.73
N PHE A 164 -21.84 -1.24 -14.00
CA PHE A 164 -21.08 -0.06 -14.40
C PHE A 164 -21.64 1.21 -13.78
N ARG A 165 -22.95 1.46 -13.90
CA ARG A 165 -23.59 2.65 -13.33
C ARG A 165 -23.42 2.72 -11.83
N ARG A 166 -23.58 1.58 -11.14
CA ARG A 166 -23.40 1.47 -9.69
C ARG A 166 -21.97 1.83 -9.29
N VAL A 167 -20.98 1.17 -9.88
CA VAL A 167 -19.56 1.36 -9.54
C VAL A 167 -19.10 2.78 -9.89
N LEU A 168 -19.43 3.28 -11.08
CA LEU A 168 -19.06 4.63 -11.50
C LEU A 168 -19.72 5.71 -10.62
N SER A 169 -21.00 5.55 -10.29
CA SER A 169 -21.71 6.50 -9.44
C SER A 169 -21.15 6.51 -8.01
N ASP A 170 -20.84 5.34 -7.45
CA ASP A 170 -20.21 5.25 -6.11
C ASP A 170 -18.81 5.86 -6.10
N TRP A 171 -17.98 5.52 -7.09
CA TRP A 171 -16.64 6.10 -7.24
C TRP A 171 -16.69 7.62 -7.37
N SER A 172 -17.58 8.15 -8.21
CA SER A 172 -17.74 9.60 -8.42
C SER A 172 -18.17 10.32 -7.15
N ARG A 173 -19.15 9.77 -6.40
CA ARG A 173 -19.60 10.35 -5.11
C ARG A 173 -18.52 10.36 -4.04
N ASN A 174 -17.64 9.34 -4.05
CA ASN A 174 -16.58 9.20 -3.07
C ASN A 174 -15.27 9.90 -3.48
N LYS A 175 -15.17 10.46 -4.69
CA LYS A 175 -14.01 11.23 -5.19
C LYS A 175 -13.88 12.60 -4.51
N ARG A 176 -13.41 12.56 -3.26
CA ARG A 176 -13.11 13.73 -2.44
C ARG A 176 -11.85 13.49 -1.62
N PHE A 177 -11.21 14.58 -1.21
CA PHE A 177 -10.06 14.49 -0.34
C PHE A 177 -10.44 13.94 1.04
N HIS A 178 -9.66 12.98 1.53
CA HIS A 178 -9.79 12.44 2.88
C HIS A 178 -8.39 12.26 3.49
N PRO A 179 -8.03 13.00 4.55
CA PRO A 179 -6.65 13.03 5.07
C PRO A 179 -6.20 11.69 5.67
N ASP A 180 -7.15 10.91 6.21
CA ASP A 180 -6.86 9.64 6.88
C ASP A 180 -6.92 8.42 5.92
N VAL A 181 -7.03 8.62 4.60
CA VAL A 181 -7.17 7.49 3.63
C VAL A 181 -6.00 6.51 3.67
N MET A 182 -4.80 6.98 3.99
CA MET A 182 -3.62 6.12 4.11
C MET A 182 -3.77 5.05 5.20
N LEU A 183 -4.55 5.33 6.26
CA LEU A 183 -4.85 4.36 7.33
C LEU A 183 -5.84 3.28 6.88
N ASP A 184 -6.68 3.58 5.88
CA ASP A 184 -7.67 2.63 5.34
C ASP A 184 -7.05 1.61 4.37
N LEU A 185 -5.83 1.86 3.86
CA LEU A 185 -5.25 1.07 2.76
C LEU A 185 -5.04 -0.41 3.11
N VAL A 186 -4.75 -0.75 4.37
CA VAL A 186 -4.66 -2.15 4.79
C VAL A 186 -5.99 -2.87 4.55
N ARG A 187 -7.11 -2.28 4.98
CA ARG A 187 -8.46 -2.83 4.79
C ARG A 187 -8.88 -2.83 3.32
N LEU A 188 -8.53 -1.78 2.57
CA LEU A 188 -8.96 -1.61 1.18
C LEU A 188 -8.18 -2.49 0.19
N VAL A 189 -6.94 -2.86 0.53
CA VAL A 189 -6.02 -3.50 -0.42
C VAL A 189 -5.50 -4.83 0.10
N ARG A 190 -4.84 -4.84 1.26
CA ARG A 190 -4.22 -6.04 1.80
C ARG A 190 -5.29 -7.07 2.19
N TYR A 191 -6.28 -6.66 2.97
CA TYR A 191 -7.32 -7.55 3.46
C TYR A 191 -8.06 -8.34 2.36
N PRO A 192 -8.57 -7.74 1.26
CA PRO A 192 -9.21 -8.52 0.20
C PRO A 192 -8.26 -9.49 -0.52
N ILE A 193 -6.96 -9.16 -0.62
CA ILE A 193 -5.95 -10.05 -1.21
C ILE A 193 -5.68 -11.25 -0.29
N ASP A 194 -5.42 -10.99 1.00
CA ASP A 194 -5.12 -12.03 1.98
C ASP A 194 -6.31 -12.95 2.19
N ARG A 195 -7.52 -12.39 2.30
CA ARG A 195 -8.77 -13.15 2.40
C ARG A 195 -8.97 -14.07 1.21
N HIS A 196 -8.65 -13.62 0.00
CA HIS A 196 -8.72 -14.45 -1.20
C HIS A 196 -7.75 -15.64 -1.13
N ASN A 197 -6.57 -15.42 -0.57
CA ASN A 197 -5.54 -16.46 -0.39
C ASN A 197 -5.80 -17.38 0.82
N GLY A 198 -6.96 -17.25 1.49
CA GLY A 198 -7.29 -18.04 2.68
C GLY A 198 -6.53 -17.63 3.94
N LEU A 199 -5.84 -16.47 3.92
CA LEU A 199 -5.14 -15.93 5.08
C LEU A 199 -6.13 -15.11 5.91
N VAL A 200 -6.36 -15.53 7.15
CA VAL A 200 -7.20 -14.82 8.13
C VAL A 200 -6.26 -14.08 9.10
N ASP A 201 -5.55 -13.08 8.58
CA ASP A 201 -4.71 -12.20 9.40
C ASP A 201 -5.55 -11.02 9.95
N SER A 202 -5.00 -10.29 10.92
CA SER A 202 -5.66 -9.10 11.47
C SER A 202 -5.93 -8.05 10.38
N GLU A 203 -7.15 -7.50 10.34
CA GLU A 203 -7.58 -6.45 9.38
C GLU A 203 -6.74 -5.17 9.44
N GLN A 204 -5.86 -5.03 10.43
CA GLN A 204 -5.05 -3.85 10.68
C GLN A 204 -3.55 -4.07 10.50
N ARG A 205 -3.10 -5.31 10.30
CA ARG A 205 -1.66 -5.59 10.19
C ARG A 205 -1.13 -5.15 8.83
N ARG A 206 0.09 -4.60 8.76
CA ARG A 206 0.83 -4.31 7.52
C ARG A 206 1.78 -5.45 7.16
N TYR A 207 2.14 -5.56 5.88
CA TYR A 207 3.21 -6.46 5.45
C TYR A 207 4.53 -5.99 6.06
N SER A 208 5.40 -6.91 6.46
CA SER A 208 6.68 -6.58 7.10
C SER A 208 7.60 -5.78 6.19
N SER A 209 7.60 -6.07 4.87
CA SER A 209 8.45 -5.40 3.90
C SER A 209 7.89 -5.48 2.49
N CYS A 210 8.02 -4.38 1.75
CA CYS A 210 7.61 -4.32 0.35
C CYS A 210 8.72 -3.79 -0.54
N ALA A 211 8.94 -4.45 -1.67
CA ALA A 211 9.72 -3.93 -2.77
C ALA A 211 8.78 -3.36 -3.85
N VAL A 212 8.94 -2.08 -4.18
CA VAL A 212 8.27 -1.47 -5.33
C VAL A 212 9.25 -1.41 -6.47
N VAL A 213 8.99 -2.14 -7.55
CA VAL A 213 9.89 -2.25 -8.70
C VAL A 213 9.32 -1.48 -9.88
N GLY A 214 9.92 -0.32 -10.14
CA GLY A 214 9.67 0.50 -11.30
C GLY A 214 10.30 -0.06 -12.56
N ASN A 215 10.08 0.64 -13.68
CA ASN A 215 10.49 0.13 -14.99
C ASN A 215 11.76 0.80 -15.52
N SER A 216 12.37 1.73 -14.77
CA SER A 216 13.52 2.51 -15.25
C SER A 216 14.70 1.64 -15.68
N GLY A 217 15.36 2.02 -16.77
CA GLY A 217 16.56 1.35 -17.27
C GLY A 217 17.75 1.40 -16.31
N ILE A 218 17.66 2.24 -15.27
CA ILE A 218 18.66 2.33 -14.20
C ILE A 218 18.89 0.97 -13.50
N LEU A 219 17.85 0.11 -13.44
CA LEU A 219 17.92 -1.24 -12.89
C LEU A 219 18.97 -2.13 -13.57
N LEU A 220 19.40 -1.82 -14.79
CA LEU A 220 20.41 -2.60 -15.49
C LEU A 220 21.82 -2.42 -14.90
N LYS A 221 22.06 -1.35 -14.15
CA LYS A 221 23.37 -1.01 -13.58
C LYS A 221 23.77 -1.93 -12.42
N SER A 222 22.80 -2.47 -11.69
CA SER A 222 23.01 -3.20 -10.45
C SER A 222 22.28 -4.55 -10.45
N ASN A 223 22.79 -5.54 -9.71
CA ASN A 223 22.16 -6.86 -9.58
C ASN A 223 21.26 -6.89 -8.34
N HIS A 224 20.11 -6.23 -8.40
CA HIS A 224 19.18 -6.16 -7.26
C HIS A 224 18.23 -7.36 -7.16
N GLY A 225 18.28 -8.32 -8.07
CA GLY A 225 17.24 -9.35 -8.18
C GLY A 225 17.01 -10.15 -6.90
N ALA A 226 18.08 -10.65 -6.26
CA ALA A 226 17.98 -11.38 -5.00
C ALA A 226 17.46 -10.51 -3.84
N LEU A 227 17.86 -9.24 -3.80
CA LEU A 227 17.41 -8.28 -2.77
C LEU A 227 15.94 -7.90 -2.97
N ILE A 228 15.47 -7.77 -4.22
CA ILE A 228 14.06 -7.55 -4.51
C ILE A 228 13.24 -8.75 -4.03
N ASP A 229 13.65 -9.97 -4.39
CA ASP A 229 12.92 -11.20 -4.08
C ASP A 229 12.94 -11.54 -2.57
N SER A 230 13.86 -10.95 -1.78
CA SER A 230 13.91 -11.14 -0.33
C SER A 230 12.82 -10.40 0.46
N HIS A 231 12.07 -9.49 -0.17
CA HIS A 231 10.96 -8.78 0.49
C HIS A 231 9.75 -9.69 0.62
N GLU A 232 8.89 -9.45 1.63
CA GLU A 232 7.64 -10.24 1.80
C GLU A 232 6.73 -10.08 0.59
N VAL A 233 6.53 -8.85 0.13
CA VAL A 233 5.69 -8.50 -1.01
C VAL A 233 6.50 -7.74 -2.06
N VAL A 234 6.39 -8.17 -3.33
CA VAL A 234 6.94 -7.44 -4.48
C VAL A 234 5.81 -6.87 -5.33
N ILE A 235 5.77 -5.55 -5.46
CA ILE A 235 4.80 -4.78 -6.27
C ILE A 235 5.51 -4.38 -7.58
N ARG A 236 4.96 -4.79 -8.73
CA ARG A 236 5.51 -4.47 -10.06
C ARG A 236 4.54 -3.65 -10.89
N LEU A 237 5.10 -2.76 -11.71
CA LEU A 237 4.31 -1.75 -12.40
C LEU A 237 3.98 -2.12 -13.85
N ASN A 238 2.75 -1.85 -14.27
CA ASN A 238 2.30 -1.98 -15.66
C ASN A 238 2.54 -3.40 -16.22
N ASN A 239 3.30 -3.53 -17.31
CA ASN A 239 3.56 -4.79 -18.00
C ASN A 239 5.05 -4.93 -18.34
N ALA A 240 5.90 -4.91 -17.32
CA ALA A 240 7.34 -4.99 -17.47
C ALA A 240 7.81 -6.42 -17.66
N ARG A 241 8.72 -6.66 -18.62
CA ARG A 241 9.25 -7.99 -18.88
C ARG A 241 10.18 -8.39 -17.73
N ILE A 242 10.00 -9.58 -17.16
CA ILE A 242 10.94 -10.14 -16.17
C ILE A 242 11.95 -11.08 -16.82
N GLN A 243 11.48 -11.91 -17.77
CA GLN A 243 12.30 -12.93 -18.41
C GLN A 243 13.55 -12.35 -19.08
N GLY A 244 14.72 -12.82 -18.68
CA GLY A 244 16.03 -12.37 -19.14
C GLY A 244 16.63 -11.23 -18.31
N PHE A 245 15.94 -10.77 -17.26
CA PHE A 245 16.36 -9.68 -16.37
C PHE A 245 16.33 -10.08 -14.89
N GLU A 246 16.10 -11.35 -14.56
CA GLU A 246 15.86 -11.84 -13.20
C GLU A 246 16.98 -11.47 -12.23
N GLY A 247 18.25 -11.53 -12.66
CA GLY A 247 19.39 -11.11 -11.84
C GLY A 247 19.39 -9.61 -11.50
N LYS A 248 18.72 -8.79 -12.32
CA LYS A 248 18.61 -7.33 -12.15
C LYS A 248 17.35 -6.96 -11.37
N VAL A 249 16.20 -7.54 -11.74
CA VAL A 249 14.87 -7.09 -11.28
C VAL A 249 14.13 -8.11 -10.43
N GLY A 250 14.70 -9.28 -10.19
CA GLY A 250 14.08 -10.38 -9.43
C GLY A 250 13.05 -11.14 -10.27
N SER A 251 12.50 -12.20 -9.68
CA SER A 251 11.52 -13.10 -10.29
C SER A 251 10.17 -13.08 -9.55
N LYS A 252 10.18 -12.73 -8.26
CA LYS A 252 8.99 -12.71 -7.40
C LYS A 252 8.07 -11.56 -7.78
N THR A 253 6.77 -11.83 -7.82
CA THR A 253 5.73 -10.82 -7.96
C THR A 253 4.53 -11.21 -7.12
N ASN A 254 4.08 -10.33 -6.23
CA ASN A 254 2.90 -10.55 -5.40
C ASN A 254 1.74 -9.66 -5.83
N ILE A 255 2.01 -8.46 -6.33
CA ILE A 255 0.99 -7.50 -6.73
C ILE A 255 1.39 -6.87 -8.08
N SER A 256 0.46 -6.88 -9.02
CA SER A 256 0.54 -6.10 -10.26
C SER A 256 -0.16 -4.76 -10.06
N PHE A 257 0.58 -3.65 -10.12
CA PHE A 257 -0.01 -2.31 -10.06
C PHE A 257 -0.01 -1.68 -11.46
N VAL A 258 -1.17 -1.39 -12.02
CA VAL A 258 -1.29 -0.94 -13.41
C VAL A 258 -2.16 0.31 -13.54
N ASN A 259 -2.03 1.00 -14.65
CA ASN A 259 -3.05 1.96 -15.06
C ASN A 259 -4.18 1.25 -15.82
N SER A 260 -5.41 1.73 -15.70
CA SER A 260 -6.59 1.09 -16.34
C SER A 260 -6.52 0.99 -17.88
N ASN A 261 -5.66 1.72 -18.59
CA ASN A 261 -5.49 1.51 -20.04
C ASN A 261 -4.97 0.10 -20.34
N ILE A 262 -4.20 -0.52 -19.43
CA ILE A 262 -3.75 -1.90 -19.59
C ILE A 262 -4.95 -2.86 -19.62
N LEU A 263 -5.89 -2.70 -18.68
CA LEU A 263 -7.12 -3.48 -18.69
C LEU A 263 -7.97 -3.18 -19.93
N HIS A 264 -8.09 -1.91 -20.31
CA HIS A 264 -8.83 -1.49 -21.50
C HIS A 264 -8.34 -2.21 -22.77
N LEU A 265 -7.02 -2.34 -22.92
CA LEU A 265 -6.42 -3.09 -24.03
C LEU A 265 -6.76 -4.59 -23.98
N CYS A 266 -6.75 -5.18 -22.79
CA CYS A 266 -7.06 -6.61 -22.59
C CYS A 266 -8.55 -6.94 -22.72
N ALA A 267 -9.44 -6.01 -22.35
CA ALA A 267 -10.89 -6.20 -22.39
C ALA A 267 -11.42 -6.46 -23.82
N ARG A 268 -10.66 -6.04 -24.83
CA ARG A 268 -10.90 -6.31 -26.26
C ARG A 268 -10.80 -7.80 -26.62
N ARG A 269 -10.12 -8.61 -25.81
CA ARG A 269 -9.91 -10.05 -26.02
C ARG A 269 -11.03 -10.84 -25.39
N ASP A 270 -11.32 -12.01 -25.94
CA ASP A 270 -12.31 -12.91 -25.32
C ASP A 270 -11.78 -13.44 -23.98
N GLY A 271 -12.66 -13.47 -22.99
CA GLY A 271 -12.31 -13.85 -21.61
C GLY A 271 -11.50 -12.81 -20.82
N CYS A 272 -11.27 -11.60 -21.36
CA CYS A 272 -10.58 -10.51 -20.64
C CYS A 272 -9.20 -10.90 -20.07
N PHE A 273 -8.42 -11.70 -20.79
CA PHE A 273 -7.12 -12.19 -20.30
C PHE A 273 -6.15 -11.02 -20.00
N CYS A 274 -6.00 -10.68 -18.72
CA CYS A 274 -5.24 -9.53 -18.24
C CYS A 274 -4.36 -9.93 -17.04
N HIS A 275 -3.22 -10.55 -17.33
CA HIS A 275 -2.31 -11.07 -16.29
C HIS A 275 -0.85 -10.72 -16.60
N PRO A 276 -0.44 -9.43 -16.46
CA PRO A 276 0.90 -8.96 -16.81
C PRO A 276 2.03 -9.75 -16.15
N TYR A 277 1.79 -10.20 -14.92
CA TYR A 277 2.78 -10.93 -14.11
C TYR A 277 2.32 -12.34 -13.73
N GLY A 278 1.35 -12.91 -14.45
CA GLY A 278 0.87 -14.27 -14.24
C GLY A 278 -0.54 -14.38 -13.64
N LEU A 279 -1.15 -15.54 -13.82
CA LEU A 279 -2.56 -15.80 -13.51
C LEU A 279 -2.92 -15.70 -12.03
N ASN A 280 -1.93 -15.90 -11.16
CA ASN A 280 -2.10 -15.96 -9.71
C ASN A 280 -1.69 -14.65 -9.01
N VAL A 281 -1.39 -13.60 -9.78
CA VAL A 281 -0.97 -12.31 -9.22
C VAL A 281 -2.18 -11.36 -9.22
N PRO A 282 -2.66 -10.90 -8.05
CA PRO A 282 -3.71 -9.89 -7.98
C PRO A 282 -3.28 -8.60 -8.68
N MET A 283 -4.26 -7.93 -9.28
CA MET A 283 -4.06 -6.70 -10.01
C MET A 283 -4.78 -5.55 -9.32
N ILE A 284 -4.06 -4.45 -9.09
CA ILE A 284 -4.59 -3.20 -8.56
C ILE A 284 -4.41 -2.15 -9.65
N MET A 285 -5.44 -1.34 -9.89
CA MET A 285 -5.36 -0.26 -10.87
C MET A 285 -6.07 1.02 -10.44
N TYR A 286 -5.56 2.15 -10.91
CA TYR A 286 -6.32 3.39 -10.93
C TYR A 286 -7.01 3.58 -12.28
N ILE A 287 -8.16 4.27 -12.23
CA ILE A 287 -8.98 4.56 -13.40
C ILE A 287 -8.51 5.86 -14.05
N CYS A 288 -8.08 5.76 -15.31
CA CYS A 288 -7.59 6.87 -16.11
C CYS A 288 -8.75 7.60 -16.81
N GLN A 289 -9.81 6.87 -17.14
CA GLN A 289 -10.99 7.39 -17.81
C GLN A 289 -12.23 6.74 -17.20
N PRO A 290 -13.29 7.49 -16.85
CA PRO A 290 -14.47 6.93 -16.20
C PRO A 290 -15.11 5.77 -16.98
N LEU A 291 -15.00 5.77 -18.31
CA LEU A 291 -15.50 4.67 -19.16
C LEU A 291 -14.80 3.33 -18.89
N HIS A 292 -13.55 3.31 -18.40
CA HIS A 292 -12.83 2.06 -18.09
C HIS A 292 -13.47 1.26 -16.95
N PHE A 293 -14.38 1.87 -16.17
CA PHE A 293 -15.20 1.09 -15.23
C PHE A 293 -16.03 0.04 -15.94
N PHE A 294 -16.40 0.23 -17.22
CA PHE A 294 -17.14 -0.77 -17.97
C PHE A 294 -16.25 -1.98 -18.32
N ASP A 295 -14.98 -1.75 -18.65
CA ASP A 295 -14.02 -2.84 -18.83
C ASP A 295 -13.77 -3.56 -17.51
N TYR A 296 -13.67 -2.83 -16.41
CA TYR A 296 -13.56 -3.40 -15.09
C TYR A 296 -14.75 -4.31 -14.76
N THR A 297 -16.00 -3.86 -14.92
CA THR A 297 -17.16 -4.70 -14.58
C THR A 297 -17.27 -5.93 -15.47
N VAL A 298 -16.91 -5.83 -16.74
CA VAL A 298 -16.89 -6.97 -17.67
C VAL A 298 -15.76 -7.96 -17.31
N CYS A 299 -14.56 -7.46 -17.04
CA CYS A 299 -13.38 -8.30 -16.85
C CYS A 299 -13.22 -8.85 -15.44
N ASN A 300 -13.76 -8.18 -14.41
CA ASN A 300 -13.69 -8.63 -13.02
C ASN A 300 -14.34 -10.01 -12.84
N ILE A 301 -15.44 -10.29 -13.54
CA ILE A 301 -16.11 -11.60 -13.50
C ILE A 301 -15.20 -12.72 -14.04
N SER A 302 -14.32 -12.40 -14.99
CA SER A 302 -13.43 -13.39 -15.61
C SER A 302 -12.14 -13.61 -14.81
N HIS A 303 -11.80 -12.70 -13.89
CA HIS A 303 -10.59 -12.80 -13.09
C HIS A 303 -10.79 -13.79 -11.94
N LYS A 304 -9.87 -14.76 -11.84
CA LYS A 304 -9.85 -15.74 -10.74
C LYS A 304 -9.19 -15.20 -9.47
N VAL A 305 -8.38 -14.15 -9.60
CA VAL A 305 -7.68 -13.46 -8.52
C VAL A 305 -8.23 -12.04 -8.36
N PRO A 306 -8.02 -11.38 -7.21
CA PRO A 306 -8.53 -10.03 -6.98
C PRO A 306 -8.11 -9.04 -8.09
N LEU A 307 -9.10 -8.43 -8.72
CA LEU A 307 -8.96 -7.27 -9.58
C LEU A 307 -9.51 -6.06 -8.81
N LEU A 308 -8.64 -5.20 -8.33
CA LEU A 308 -8.99 -4.10 -7.44
C LEU A 308 -8.85 -2.75 -8.16
N VAL A 309 -9.80 -1.86 -7.91
CA VAL A 309 -9.70 -0.44 -8.28
C VAL A 309 -9.28 0.35 -7.03
N THR A 310 -8.36 1.29 -7.19
CA THR A 310 -7.93 2.18 -6.09
C THR A 310 -9.09 3.01 -5.56
N ASP A 311 -9.05 3.31 -4.26
CA ASP A 311 -10.05 4.16 -3.62
C ASP A 311 -9.93 5.60 -4.17
N PRO A 312 -11.04 6.24 -4.59
CA PRO A 312 -10.99 7.58 -5.19
C PRO A 312 -10.46 8.66 -4.24
N ARG A 313 -10.57 8.47 -2.92
CA ARG A 313 -9.97 9.37 -1.92
C ARG A 313 -8.44 9.27 -1.93
N PHE A 314 -7.92 8.07 -2.19
CA PHE A 314 -6.49 7.81 -2.33
C PHE A 314 -5.95 8.40 -3.64
N ASP A 315 -6.72 8.29 -4.73
CA ASP A 315 -6.39 8.95 -6.01
C ASP A 315 -6.29 10.48 -5.84
N VAL A 316 -7.24 11.10 -5.13
CA VAL A 316 -7.23 12.55 -4.85
C VAL A 316 -6.03 12.95 -3.98
N LEU A 317 -5.67 12.15 -2.97
CA LEU A 317 -4.47 12.40 -2.17
C LEU A 317 -3.21 12.41 -3.05
N CYS A 318 -3.02 11.40 -3.89
CA CYS A 318 -1.86 11.29 -4.76
C CYS A 318 -1.79 12.45 -5.76
N ALA A 319 -2.92 12.83 -6.37
CA ALA A 319 -2.99 13.96 -7.29
C ALA A 319 -2.59 15.28 -6.61
N ARG A 320 -3.06 15.54 -5.39
CA ARG A 320 -2.70 16.76 -4.63
C ARG A 320 -1.23 16.82 -4.28
N ILE A 321 -0.63 15.70 -3.86
CA ILE A 321 0.80 15.64 -3.53
C ILE A 321 1.64 15.95 -4.78
N VAL A 322 1.41 15.25 -5.90
CA VAL A 322 2.21 15.47 -7.12
C VAL A 322 2.01 16.88 -7.67
N LYS A 323 0.77 17.40 -7.65
CA LYS A 323 0.48 18.78 -8.06
C LYS A 323 1.18 19.81 -7.17
N TYR A 324 1.30 19.56 -5.87
CA TYR A 324 2.04 20.44 -4.96
C TYR A 324 3.51 20.55 -5.35
N TYR A 325 4.18 19.43 -5.61
CA TYR A 325 5.57 19.44 -6.04
C TYR A 325 5.75 20.13 -7.41
N SER A 326 4.85 19.85 -8.37
CA SER A 326 4.89 20.49 -9.69
C SER A 326 4.66 22.00 -9.62
N LEU A 327 3.67 22.47 -8.86
CA LEU A 327 3.41 23.90 -8.63
C LEU A 327 4.59 24.59 -7.96
N LYS A 328 5.19 23.95 -6.94
CA LYS A 328 6.34 24.48 -6.23
C LYS A 328 7.51 24.70 -7.18
N ARG A 329 7.89 23.67 -7.93
CA ARG A 329 8.96 23.74 -8.94
C ARG A 329 8.68 24.82 -9.99
N PHE A 330 7.46 24.84 -10.53
CA PHE A 330 7.08 25.82 -11.54
C PHE A 330 7.31 27.27 -11.07
N VAL A 331 6.91 27.61 -9.85
CA VAL A 331 7.12 28.96 -9.32
C VAL A 331 8.60 29.23 -9.03
N GLU A 332 9.30 28.28 -8.42
CA GLU A 332 10.72 28.42 -8.08
C GLU A 332 11.61 28.58 -9.33
N GLU A 333 11.30 27.87 -10.42
CA GLU A 333 12.12 27.88 -11.64
C GLU A 333 11.74 28.99 -12.62
N THR A 334 10.46 29.34 -12.73
CA THR A 334 9.99 30.28 -13.74
C THR A 334 9.69 31.68 -13.18
N GLY A 335 9.52 31.80 -11.87
CA GLY A 335 9.06 33.04 -11.22
C GLY A 335 7.62 33.44 -11.55
N LYS A 336 6.86 32.62 -12.28
CA LYS A 336 5.46 32.88 -12.66
C LYS A 336 4.50 32.60 -11.51
N SER A 337 3.30 33.16 -11.60
CA SER A 337 2.24 32.95 -10.61
C SER A 337 1.55 31.58 -10.75
N PHE A 338 0.99 31.06 -9.66
CA PHE A 338 0.39 29.71 -9.62
C PHE A 338 -0.74 29.48 -10.62
N ASP A 339 -1.50 30.51 -10.98
CA ASP A 339 -2.60 30.45 -11.96
C ASP A 339 -2.12 30.10 -13.38
N GLN A 340 -0.87 30.42 -13.71
CA GLN A 340 -0.29 30.12 -15.03
C GLN A 340 0.17 28.66 -15.18
N TRP A 341 0.26 27.91 -14.07
CA TRP A 341 0.75 26.54 -14.06
C TRP A 341 -0.06 25.63 -14.99
N GLY A 342 -1.39 25.78 -14.97
CA GLY A 342 -2.31 24.92 -15.72
C GLY A 342 -2.15 25.03 -17.24
N ALA A 343 -1.82 26.21 -17.75
CA ALA A 343 -1.59 26.42 -19.18
C ALA A 343 -0.27 25.77 -19.65
N VAL A 344 0.73 25.68 -18.77
CA VAL A 344 2.05 25.11 -19.08
C VAL A 344 2.07 23.59 -18.94
N HIS A 345 1.37 23.06 -17.94
CA HIS A 345 1.39 21.63 -17.57
C HIS A 345 0.19 20.84 -18.08
N ASP A 346 -0.66 21.45 -18.92
CA ASP A 346 -1.95 20.87 -19.33
C ASP A 346 -2.75 20.42 -18.11
N GLY A 347 -3.09 21.37 -17.24
CA GLY A 347 -3.60 21.10 -15.89
C GLY A 347 -4.85 20.21 -15.84
N ALA A 348 -5.64 20.15 -16.91
CA ALA A 348 -6.79 19.26 -17.04
C ALA A 348 -6.39 17.79 -17.31
N MET A 349 -5.23 17.56 -17.92
CA MET A 349 -4.68 16.23 -18.19
C MET A 349 -3.56 15.84 -17.21
N PHE A 350 -3.12 16.76 -16.35
CA PHE A 350 -2.08 16.52 -15.37
C PHE A 350 -2.46 15.39 -14.41
N HIS A 351 -1.58 14.40 -14.30
CA HIS A 351 -1.80 13.23 -13.48
C HIS A 351 -0.48 12.66 -12.95
N TYR A 352 -0.53 11.96 -11.82
CA TYR A 352 0.61 11.21 -11.28
C TYR A 352 0.93 9.97 -12.13
N SER A 353 2.17 9.49 -12.07
CA SER A 353 2.59 8.24 -12.68
C SER A 353 2.10 7.02 -11.88
N SER A 354 1.98 5.87 -12.55
CA SER A 354 1.64 4.61 -11.86
C SER A 354 2.65 4.26 -10.76
N GLY A 355 3.91 4.67 -10.94
CA GLY A 355 4.97 4.42 -9.95
C GLY A 355 4.79 5.24 -8.69
N MET A 356 4.45 6.52 -8.82
CA MET A 356 4.20 7.39 -7.66
C MET A 356 3.09 6.81 -6.79
N GLN A 357 1.97 6.41 -7.40
CA GLN A 357 0.85 5.86 -6.65
C GLN A 357 1.16 4.48 -6.06
N ALA A 358 1.92 3.64 -6.75
CA ALA A 358 2.35 2.34 -6.21
C ALA A 358 3.27 2.48 -4.98
N ILE A 359 4.16 3.49 -4.97
CA ILE A 359 4.95 3.84 -3.78
C ILE A 359 4.00 4.23 -2.65
N MET A 360 3.08 5.16 -2.90
CA MET A 360 2.09 5.58 -1.88
C MET A 360 1.26 4.41 -1.35
N LEU A 361 0.86 3.48 -2.22
CA LEU A 361 0.13 2.26 -1.84
C LEU A 361 0.98 1.40 -0.90
N ALA A 362 2.26 1.19 -1.24
CA ALA A 362 3.20 0.43 -0.42
C ALA A 362 3.42 1.06 0.96
N LEU A 363 3.49 2.40 1.06
CA LEU A 363 3.57 3.09 2.35
C LEU A 363 2.38 2.76 3.25
N GLY A 364 1.18 2.66 2.66
CA GLY A 364 -0.06 2.38 3.40
C GLY A 364 -0.17 0.95 3.91
N ILE A 365 0.40 -0.02 3.19
CA ILE A 365 0.19 -1.45 3.45
C ILE A 365 1.43 -2.17 4.02
N CYS A 366 2.58 -1.50 4.16
CA CYS A 366 3.84 -2.12 4.59
C CYS A 366 4.54 -1.36 5.73
N ASP A 367 5.32 -2.08 6.54
CA ASP A 367 6.11 -1.52 7.65
C ASP A 367 7.48 -1.00 7.19
N LYS A 368 7.98 -1.47 6.06
CA LYS A 368 9.20 -0.99 5.40
C LYS A 368 9.03 -1.04 3.87
N VAL A 369 9.52 -0.01 3.18
CA VAL A 369 9.43 0.07 1.71
C VAL A 369 10.81 0.25 1.10
N SER A 370 11.15 -0.60 0.14
CA SER A 370 12.34 -0.46 -0.72
C SER A 370 11.88 -0.16 -2.14
N VAL A 371 12.43 0.88 -2.75
CA VAL A 371 12.03 1.38 -4.06
C VAL A 371 13.17 1.13 -5.04
N PHE A 372 12.90 0.45 -6.14
CA PHE A 372 13.90 0.06 -7.14
C PHE A 372 13.47 0.54 -8.53
N GLY A 373 14.39 1.09 -9.32
CA GLY A 373 14.09 1.44 -10.71
C GLY A 373 13.19 2.66 -10.87
N PHE A 374 13.41 3.65 -10.01
CA PHE A 374 12.81 4.97 -10.07
C PHE A 374 13.91 6.01 -10.24
N GLY A 375 13.61 7.10 -10.95
CA GLY A 375 14.60 8.10 -11.34
C GLY A 375 15.12 7.90 -12.76
N LYS A 376 15.95 8.86 -13.16
CA LYS A 376 16.52 8.98 -14.49
C LYS A 376 18.03 9.10 -14.41
N SER A 377 18.70 8.58 -15.44
CA SER A 377 20.13 8.75 -15.67
C SER A 377 20.33 8.96 -17.16
N ASP A 378 21.19 9.90 -17.56
CA ASP A 378 21.40 10.23 -18.98
C ASP A 378 21.90 9.04 -19.81
N SER A 379 22.62 8.13 -19.17
CA SER A 379 23.10 6.88 -19.77
C SER A 379 22.09 5.72 -19.74
N ALA A 380 20.93 5.87 -19.10
CA ALA A 380 19.95 4.81 -18.94
C ALA A 380 18.76 4.97 -19.90
N LYS A 381 18.22 3.83 -20.36
CA LYS A 381 16.95 3.82 -21.10
C LYS A 381 15.79 4.19 -20.17
N HIS A 382 14.68 4.65 -20.75
CA HIS A 382 13.46 4.91 -19.96
C HIS A 382 12.88 3.61 -19.39
N HIS A 383 12.86 2.54 -20.19
CA HIS A 383 12.52 1.20 -19.68
C HIS A 383 13.69 0.24 -19.79
N TYR A 384 13.90 -0.60 -18.78
CA TYR A 384 14.95 -1.63 -18.80
C TYR A 384 14.69 -2.71 -19.85
N HIS A 385 13.42 -2.92 -20.24
CA HIS A 385 12.99 -3.99 -21.14
C HIS A 385 12.52 -3.53 -22.53
N THR A 386 12.61 -2.23 -22.84
CA THR A 386 12.29 -1.70 -24.18
C THR A 386 13.40 -0.79 -24.70
N ASN A 387 13.29 -0.35 -25.95
CA ASN A 387 14.21 0.63 -26.54
C ASN A 387 13.74 2.08 -26.34
N GLN A 388 12.70 2.31 -25.55
CA GLN A 388 12.24 3.66 -25.22
C GLN A 388 13.29 4.38 -24.37
N LYS A 389 13.68 5.57 -24.81
CA LYS A 389 14.66 6.43 -24.10
C LYS A 389 14.03 7.64 -23.41
N ALA A 390 12.95 8.18 -23.98
CA ALA A 390 12.29 9.37 -23.46
C ALA A 390 11.14 9.04 -22.50
N GLU A 391 11.00 9.89 -21.49
CA GLU A 391 9.82 9.95 -20.62
C GLU A 391 8.60 10.50 -21.38
N LEU A 392 7.41 10.09 -20.96
CA LEU A 392 6.16 10.64 -21.48
C LEU A 392 5.92 12.05 -20.96
N ARG A 393 5.38 12.95 -21.78
CA ARG A 393 5.08 14.34 -21.37
C ARG A 393 3.88 14.48 -20.44
N LEU A 394 3.16 13.40 -20.14
CA LEU A 394 1.92 13.41 -19.35
C LEU A 394 2.17 13.61 -17.84
N HIS A 395 3.38 13.31 -17.36
CA HIS A 395 3.75 13.41 -15.96
C HIS A 395 4.89 14.40 -15.78
N ASP A 396 4.86 15.13 -14.67
CA ASP A 396 6.00 15.91 -14.21
C ASP A 396 6.93 15.00 -13.38
N TYR A 397 7.77 14.23 -14.08
CA TYR A 397 8.69 13.28 -13.45
C TYR A 397 9.65 13.95 -12.47
N GLN A 398 10.04 15.19 -12.74
CA GLN A 398 10.99 15.89 -11.88
C GLN A 398 10.34 16.29 -10.55
N ALA A 399 9.07 16.69 -10.56
CA ALA A 399 8.27 16.84 -9.35
C ALA A 399 8.13 15.52 -8.56
N GLU A 400 7.92 14.39 -9.25
CA GLU A 400 7.90 13.08 -8.58
C GLU A 400 9.25 12.69 -7.97
N TYR A 401 10.37 12.99 -8.66
CA TYR A 401 11.71 12.72 -8.13
C TYR A 401 12.02 13.53 -6.88
N ASP A 402 11.57 14.78 -6.82
CA ASP A 402 11.65 15.59 -5.60
C ASP A 402 10.81 15.00 -4.47
N PHE A 403 9.62 14.51 -4.78
CA PHE A 403 8.78 13.80 -3.82
C PHE A 403 9.47 12.53 -3.29
N TYR A 404 10.07 11.70 -4.16
CA TYR A 404 10.78 10.49 -3.72
C TYR A 404 11.99 10.80 -2.84
N ARG A 405 12.70 11.90 -3.13
CA ARG A 405 13.81 12.37 -2.29
C ARG A 405 13.31 12.82 -0.91
N ASP A 406 12.28 13.65 -0.88
CA ASP A 406 11.69 14.11 0.38
C ASP A 406 11.10 12.96 1.20
N LEU A 407 10.56 11.93 0.56
CA LEU A 407 10.05 10.72 1.21
C LEU A 407 11.14 9.97 2.00
N VAL A 408 12.36 9.95 1.49
CA VAL A 408 13.51 9.30 2.13
C VAL A 408 14.16 10.21 3.17
N GLU A 409 14.40 11.47 2.81
CA GLU A 409 15.24 12.38 3.60
C GLU A 409 14.46 13.12 4.69
N ARG A 410 13.22 13.50 4.41
CA ARG A 410 12.44 14.42 5.25
C ARG A 410 10.93 14.24 5.08
N PRO A 411 10.38 13.03 5.35
CA PRO A 411 8.98 12.68 5.06
C PRO A 411 7.95 13.63 5.69
N GLN A 412 8.30 14.34 6.77
CA GLN A 412 7.45 15.33 7.41
C GLN A 412 7.05 16.50 6.50
N VAL A 413 7.84 16.82 5.46
CA VAL A 413 7.55 17.94 4.55
C VAL A 413 6.59 17.56 3.42
N ILE A 414 6.07 16.33 3.41
CA ILE A 414 5.08 15.90 2.42
C ILE A 414 3.69 16.38 2.89
N PRO A 415 3.00 17.24 2.12
CA PRO A 415 1.71 17.78 2.53
C PRO A 415 0.57 16.77 2.37
N PHE A 416 -0.60 17.12 2.90
CA PHE A 416 -1.87 16.38 2.77
C PHE A 416 -1.94 15.01 3.44
N ILE A 417 -0.84 14.46 3.94
CA ILE A 417 -0.82 13.25 4.75
C ILE A 417 -1.17 13.62 6.19
N SER A 418 -2.12 12.89 6.79
CA SER A 418 -2.53 13.09 8.19
C SER A 418 -1.39 12.82 9.17
N ASP A 419 -1.25 13.67 10.19
CA ASP A 419 -0.31 13.49 11.31
C ASP A 419 -0.50 12.14 12.05
N LYS A 420 -1.67 11.50 11.92
CA LYS A 420 -1.94 10.18 12.49
C LYS A 420 -1.22 9.06 11.74
N PHE A 421 -0.91 9.26 10.46
CA PHE A 421 -0.24 8.28 9.64
C PHE A 421 1.27 8.45 9.72
N LYS A 422 1.95 7.45 10.29
CA LYS A 422 3.41 7.39 10.29
C LYS A 422 3.90 6.76 9.00
N ILE A 423 4.65 7.54 8.21
CA ILE A 423 5.30 7.05 7.00
C ILE A 423 6.36 6.02 7.41
N PRO A 424 6.32 4.78 6.86
CA PRO A 424 7.32 3.77 7.17
C PRO A 424 8.70 4.14 6.61
N PRO A 425 9.80 3.56 7.12
CA PRO A 425 11.13 3.75 6.54
C PRO A 425 11.17 3.39 5.05
N VAL A 426 11.74 4.29 4.24
CA VAL A 426 11.88 4.13 2.79
C VAL A 426 13.34 4.12 2.40
N VAL A 427 13.74 3.18 1.54
CA VAL A 427 15.07 3.16 0.92
C VAL A 427 14.93 3.19 -0.59
N LEU A 428 15.59 4.14 -1.25
CA LEU A 428 15.63 4.24 -2.71
C LEU A 428 16.93 3.61 -3.23
N TYR A 429 16.81 2.62 -4.10
CA TYR A 429 17.91 1.98 -4.80
C TYR A 429 17.96 2.49 -6.23
N GLN A 430 19.11 3.08 -6.58
CA GLN A 430 19.40 3.63 -7.90
C GLN A 430 20.15 2.61 -8.76
#